data_AF-A0A329LBX9-F1
#
_entry.id   AF-A0A329LBX9-F1
#
_cell.length_a   1.000
_cell.length_b   1.000
_cell.length_c   1.000
_cell.angle_alpha   90.00
_cell.angle_beta   90.00
_cell.angle_gamma   90.00
#
_symmetry.space_group_name_H-M   'P 1'
#
loop_
_entity.id
_entity.type
_entity.pdbx_description
1 polymer ?
#
loop_
_entity_poly.entity_id
_entity_poly.type
_entity_poly.pdbx_seq_one_letter_code
_entity_poly.pdbx_strand_id
1 'polypeptide(L)'
;MGNQGQLEAATARITREGILFRDGRYTCRLALRYRWYEQAHLRGPWDIRVLYNPAEEQPEALYIDSEHFEEERVCHFIGVPRQPSETAAYQAKLRKLAEERRMLYGNRPLF
;
A
#
# COMPACT_ATOMS: atom_id res chain seq x y z
N MET A 1 -1.25 -32.17 -18.31
CA MET A 1 -0.58 -31.04 -18.99
C MET A 1 -0.76 -29.84 -18.07
N GLY A 2 0.26 -29.50 -17.29
CA GLY A 2 0.17 -28.40 -16.32
C GLY A 2 0.19 -27.08 -17.08
N ASN A 3 -0.84 -26.26 -16.93
CA ASN A 3 -0.84 -24.88 -17.41
C ASN A 3 0.36 -24.18 -16.75
N GLN A 4 1.40 -23.92 -17.53
CA GLN A 4 2.43 -22.97 -17.13
C GLN A 4 1.73 -21.61 -17.09
N GLY A 5 1.34 -21.16 -15.89
CA GLY A 5 0.70 -19.87 -15.70
C GLY A 5 1.61 -18.80 -16.29
N GLN A 6 1.17 -18.19 -17.39
CA GLN A 6 1.92 -17.12 -18.05
C GLN A 6 1.93 -15.92 -17.11
N LEU A 7 3.11 -15.51 -16.65
CA LEU A 7 3.23 -14.32 -15.81
C LEU A 7 3.20 -13.06 -16.69
N GLU A 8 2.47 -12.05 -16.24
CA GLU A 8 2.40 -10.74 -16.87
C GLU A 8 3.12 -9.68 -16.04
N ALA A 9 3.73 -8.71 -16.72
CA ALA A 9 4.38 -7.58 -16.07
C ALA A 9 3.38 -6.47 -15.76
N ALA A 10 3.48 -5.90 -14.55
CA ALA A 10 2.69 -4.78 -14.11
C ALA A 10 3.45 -3.91 -13.10
N THR A 11 2.81 -2.83 -12.66
CA THR A 11 3.38 -1.89 -11.69
C THR A 11 2.67 -2.03 -10.35
N ALA A 12 3.45 -2.20 -9.28
CA ALA A 12 2.98 -2.16 -7.90
C ALA A 12 3.55 -0.92 -7.20
N ARG A 13 2.81 -0.38 -6.22
CA ARG A 13 3.19 0.84 -5.52
C ARG A 13 3.56 0.56 -4.08
N ILE A 14 4.78 0.91 -3.69
CA ILE A 14 5.26 0.81 -2.32
C ILE A 14 4.76 2.01 -1.53
N THR A 15 4.08 1.73 -0.42
CA THR A 15 3.53 2.72 0.51
C THR A 15 4.01 2.43 1.93
N ARG A 16 3.73 3.33 2.88
CA ARG A 16 4.04 3.06 4.30
C ARG A 16 3.21 1.90 4.86
N GLU A 17 2.07 1.59 4.23
CA GLU A 17 1.17 0.52 4.65
C GLU A 17 1.55 -0.85 4.08
N GLY A 18 2.32 -0.91 2.99
CA GLY A 18 2.70 -2.14 2.29
C GLY A 18 2.94 -1.93 0.79
N ILE A 19 3.12 -3.03 0.05
CA ILE A 19 3.16 -3.02 -1.41
C ILE A 19 1.72 -3.13 -1.92
N LEU A 20 1.23 -2.10 -2.61
CA LEU A 20 -0.12 -2.06 -3.16
C LEU A 20 -0.11 -2.52 -4.61
N PHE A 21 -0.98 -3.47 -4.92
CA PHE A 21 -1.20 -3.94 -6.28
C PHE A 21 -2.67 -4.33 -6.43
N ARG A 22 -3.36 -3.73 -7.40
CA ARG A 22 -4.83 -3.75 -7.47
C ARG A 22 -5.43 -3.32 -6.11
N ASP A 23 -6.45 -4.03 -5.63
CA ASP A 23 -7.05 -3.82 -4.30
C ASP A 23 -6.35 -4.62 -3.19
N GLY A 24 -5.18 -5.21 -3.48
CA GLY A 24 -4.43 -6.04 -2.56
C GLY A 24 -3.23 -5.33 -1.94
N ARG A 25 -2.90 -5.73 -0.72
CA ARG A 25 -1.66 -5.39 -0.04
C ARG A 25 -0.77 -6.61 0.07
N TYR A 26 0.50 -6.43 -0.24
CA TYR A 26 1.52 -7.45 -0.29
C TYR A 26 2.73 -7.10 0.57
N THR A 27 3.50 -8.11 0.95
CA THR A 27 4.80 -7.94 1.62
C THR A 27 5.79 -9.02 1.22
N CYS A 28 7.08 -8.71 1.29
CA CYS A 28 8.16 -9.65 1.04
C CYS A 28 9.32 -9.38 2.00
N ARG A 29 10.20 -10.38 2.14
CA ARG A 29 11.40 -10.25 2.97
C ARG A 29 12.31 -9.12 2.48
N LEU A 30 12.38 -8.89 1.16
CA LEU A 30 13.11 -7.77 0.59
C LEU A 30 12.63 -6.41 1.13
N ALA A 31 11.31 -6.19 1.09
CA ALA A 31 10.70 -4.96 1.58
C ALA A 31 10.97 -4.72 3.07
N LEU A 32 10.97 -5.78 3.88
CA LEU A 32 11.30 -5.71 5.31
C LEU A 32 12.80 -5.45 5.53
N ARG A 33 13.67 -6.19 4.85
CA ARG A 33 15.14 -6.08 4.97
C ARG A 33 15.63 -4.67 4.65
N TYR A 34 15.12 -4.09 3.57
CA TYR A 34 15.49 -2.75 3.10
C TYR A 34 14.59 -1.64 3.64
N ARG A 35 13.69 -1.97 4.57
CA ARG A 35 12.82 -1.01 5.27
C ARG A 35 12.03 -0.13 4.31
N TRP A 36 11.51 -0.72 3.24
CA TRP A 36 10.82 0.01 2.19
C TRP A 36 9.62 0.82 2.73
N TYR A 37 8.88 0.29 3.69
CA TYR A 37 7.72 0.97 4.26
C TYR A 37 8.10 2.20 5.09
N GLU A 38 9.21 2.13 5.84
CA GLU A 38 9.75 3.29 6.58
C GLU A 38 10.26 4.35 5.60
N GLN A 39 10.96 3.94 4.55
CA GLN A 39 11.42 4.86 3.51
C GLN A 39 10.23 5.52 2.79
N ALA A 40 9.15 4.78 2.52
CA ALA A 40 7.95 5.34 1.89
C ALA A 40 7.20 6.30 2.82
N HIS A 41 7.27 6.06 4.13
CA HIS A 41 6.75 7.00 5.12
C HIS A 41 7.52 8.33 5.12
N LEU A 42 8.85 8.28 4.99
CA LEU A 42 9.73 9.46 5.06
C LEU A 42 9.84 10.21 3.74
N ARG A 43 9.94 9.49 2.62
CA ARG A 43 10.26 10.04 1.29
C ARG A 43 9.05 10.08 0.36
N GLY A 44 7.95 9.45 0.76
CA GLY A 44 6.78 9.26 -0.08
C GLY A 44 6.80 7.93 -0.84
N PRO A 45 5.64 7.50 -1.36
CA PRO A 45 5.49 6.23 -2.07
C PRO A 45 6.16 6.25 -3.46
N TRP A 46 6.62 5.08 -3.92
CA TRP A 46 7.21 4.89 -5.24
C TRP A 46 6.75 3.59 -5.90
N ASP A 47 6.97 3.48 -7.21
CA ASP A 47 6.50 2.36 -8.02
C ASP A 47 7.63 1.36 -8.32
N ILE A 48 7.29 0.07 -8.39
CA ILE A 48 8.17 -1.04 -8.77
C ILE A 48 7.52 -1.89 -9.84
N ARG A 49 8.33 -2.56 -10.67
CA ARG A 49 7.84 -3.57 -11.61
C ARG A 49 7.70 -4.92 -10.89
N VAL A 50 6.60 -5.60 -11.19
CA VAL A 50 6.28 -6.93 -10.67
C VAL A 50 5.73 -7.81 -11.79
N LEU A 51 5.87 -9.12 -11.64
CA LEU A 51 5.22 -10.14 -12.43
C LEU A 51 4.13 -10.81 -11.58
N TYR A 52 3.01 -11.16 -12.20
CA TYR A 52 1.87 -11.78 -11.52
C TYR A 52 1.13 -12.75 -12.46
N ASN A 53 0.33 -13.65 -11.90
CA ASN A 53 -0.53 -14.54 -12.69
C ASN A 53 -1.83 -13.80 -13.06
N PRO A 54 -2.08 -13.48 -14.34
CA PRO A 54 -3.29 -12.77 -14.76
C PRO A 54 -4.56 -13.61 -14.66
N ALA A 55 -4.45 -14.93 -14.52
CA ALA A 55 -5.60 -15.80 -14.28
C ALA A 55 -6.20 -15.60 -12.87
N GLU A 56 -5.47 -14.97 -11.96
CA GLU A 56 -5.93 -14.66 -10.60
C GLU A 56 -6.43 -13.19 -10.55
N GLU A 57 -7.69 -13.00 -10.14
CA GLU A 57 -8.25 -11.67 -9.90
C GLU A 57 -7.48 -10.95 -8.77
N GLN A 58 -7.13 -11.70 -7.73
CA GLN A 58 -6.25 -11.27 -6.64
C GLN A 58 -5.10 -12.26 -6.52
N PRO A 59 -3.92 -11.94 -7.09
CA PRO A 59 -2.79 -12.85 -7.07
C PRO A 59 -2.35 -13.19 -5.65
N GLU A 60 -2.10 -14.45 -5.33
CA GLU A 60 -1.56 -14.80 -4.00
C GLU A 60 -0.11 -14.33 -3.85
N ALA A 61 0.62 -14.28 -4.97
CA ALA A 61 2.02 -13.90 -5.05
C ALA A 61 2.30 -12.89 -6.17
N LEU A 62 3.22 -11.98 -5.88
CA LEU A 62 3.85 -11.09 -6.84
C LEU A 62 5.35 -11.38 -6.87
N TYR A 63 5.95 -11.34 -8.05
CA TYR A 63 7.39 -11.53 -8.23
C TYR A 63 8.00 -10.20 -8.63
N ILE A 64 8.90 -9.63 -7.82
CA ILE A 64 9.58 -8.37 -8.16
C ILE A 64 10.34 -8.57 -9.47
N ASP A 65 10.22 -7.66 -10.42
CA ASP A 65 10.95 -7.71 -11.69
C ASP A 65 12.28 -6.93 -11.56
N SER A 66 13.32 -7.60 -11.03
CA SER A 66 14.66 -7.03 -10.84
C SER A 66 15.74 -8.12 -10.85
N GLU A 67 16.79 -7.90 -11.64
CA GLU A 67 17.96 -8.79 -11.71
C GLU A 67 18.86 -8.72 -10.46
N HIS A 68 18.67 -7.74 -9.57
CA HIS A 68 19.56 -7.51 -8.44
C HIS A 68 19.30 -8.37 -7.20
N PHE A 69 18.16 -9.07 -7.16
CA PHE A 69 17.72 -9.79 -5.99
C PHE A 69 17.38 -11.22 -6.39
N GLU A 70 18.33 -12.15 -6.48
CA GLU A 70 18.02 -13.53 -6.92
C GLU A 70 17.20 -14.31 -5.88
N GLU A 71 17.47 -14.07 -4.61
CA GLU A 71 16.79 -14.71 -3.49
C GLU A 71 15.78 -13.72 -2.89
N GLU A 72 14.53 -14.14 -2.68
CA GLU A 72 13.46 -13.35 -2.00
C GLU A 72 12.66 -12.32 -2.84
N ARG A 73 12.55 -12.52 -4.16
CA ARG A 73 11.69 -11.69 -5.05
C ARG A 73 10.19 -11.88 -4.86
N VAL A 74 9.77 -12.88 -4.09
CA VAL A 74 8.34 -13.24 -3.96
C VAL A 74 7.70 -12.45 -2.81
N CYS A 75 6.71 -11.65 -3.15
CA CYS A 75 5.87 -10.92 -2.21
C CYS A 75 4.49 -11.58 -2.13
N HIS A 76 3.99 -11.78 -0.92
CA HIS A 76 2.75 -12.52 -0.65
C HIS A 76 1.63 -11.57 -0.24
N PHE A 77 0.42 -11.94 -0.61
CA PHE A 77 -0.79 -11.24 -0.21
C PHE A 77 -0.96 -11.27 1.33
N ILE A 78 -1.26 -10.11 1.92
CA ILE A 78 -1.50 -9.95 3.36
C ILE A 78 -2.85 -9.31 3.66
N GLY A 79 -3.75 -9.29 2.69
CA GLY A 79 -5.10 -8.73 2.82
C GLY A 79 -5.34 -7.49 1.98
N VAL A 80 -6.59 -7.04 1.99
CA VAL A 80 -6.99 -5.78 1.35
C VAL A 80 -6.64 -4.59 2.25
N PRO A 81 -6.25 -3.43 1.69
CA PRO A 81 -6.15 -2.19 2.46
C PRO A 81 -7.46 -1.93 3.19
N ARG A 82 -7.38 -1.64 4.49
CA ARG A 82 -8.56 -1.40 5.32
C ARG A 82 -9.27 -0.15 4.80
N GLN A 83 -10.46 -0.29 4.24
CA GLN A 83 -11.28 0.87 3.93
C GLN A 83 -11.58 1.62 5.23
N PRO A 84 -11.49 2.96 5.25
CA PRO A 84 -11.89 3.73 6.41
C PRO A 84 -13.37 3.47 6.65
N SER A 85 -13.72 3.00 7.85
CA SER A 85 -15.11 2.86 8.25
C SER A 85 -15.82 4.21 8.14
N GLU A 86 -17.15 4.19 7.98
CA GLU A 86 -17.96 5.42 8.00
C GLU A 86 -17.65 6.29 9.23
N THR A 87 -17.41 5.65 10.38
CA THR A 87 -16.97 6.30 11.62
C THR A 87 -15.61 6.98 11.50
N ALA A 88 -14.61 6.35 10.88
CA ALA A 88 -13.30 6.95 10.67
C ALA A 88 -13.36 8.13 9.68
N ALA A 89 -14.14 8.00 8.60
CA ALA A 89 -14.37 9.07 7.63
C ALA A 89 -15.10 10.27 8.28
N TYR A 90 -16.10 10.00 9.10
CA TYR A 90 -16.84 11.02 9.85
C TYR A 90 -15.93 11.74 10.85
N GLN A 91 -15.12 11.00 11.63
CA GLN A 91 -14.15 11.60 12.56
C GLN A 91 -13.11 12.48 11.86
N ALA A 92 -12.63 12.07 10.68
CA ALA A 92 -11.72 12.88 9.88
C ALA A 92 -12.38 14.19 9.42
N LYS A 93 -13.66 14.14 9.00
CA LYS A 93 -14.44 15.36 8.68
C LYS A 93 -14.58 16.27 9.90
N LEU A 94 -14.91 15.72 11.07
CA LEU A 94 -15.02 16.50 12.31
C LEU A 94 -13.69 17.15 12.71
N ARG A 95 -12.56 16.44 12.58
CA ARG A 95 -11.22 16.99 12.83
C ARG A 95 -10.93 18.17 11.92
N LYS A 96 -11.19 18.02 10.62
CA LYS A 96 -11.00 19.10 9.64
C LYS A 96 -11.86 20.32 9.98
N LEU A 97 -13.15 20.12 10.31
CA LEU A 97 -14.03 21.19 10.74
C LEU A 97 -13.54 21.90 12.01
N ALA A 98 -13.04 21.13 12.99
CA ALA A 98 -12.52 21.69 14.24
C ALA A 98 -11.25 22.53 14.00
N GLU A 99 -10.36 22.08 13.10
CA GLU A 99 -9.18 22.84 12.69
C GLU A 99 -9.55 24.12 11.94
N GLU A 100 -10.46 24.04 10.96
CA GLU A 100 -10.96 25.22 10.23
C GLU A 100 -11.61 26.22 11.20
N ARG A 101 -12.46 25.74 12.11
CA ARG A 101 -13.10 26.59 13.12
C ARG A 101 -12.07 27.19 14.08
N ARG A 102 -11.02 26.45 14.47
CA ARG A 102 -9.92 26.95 15.30
C ARG A 102 -9.11 28.02 14.56
N MET A 103 -8.87 27.86 13.26
CA MET A 103 -8.17 28.85 12.44
C MET A 103 -9.00 30.12 12.23
N LEU A 104 -10.31 29.99 12.05
CA LEU A 104 -11.22 31.12 11.82
C LEU A 104 -11.58 31.89 13.10
N TYR A 105 -11.76 31.19 14.22
CA TYR A 105 -12.33 31.76 15.45
C TYR A 105 -11.42 31.67 16.67
N GLY A 106 -10.15 31.29 16.49
CA GLY A 106 -9.06 31.23 17.48
C GLY A 106 -9.47 31.32 18.95
N ASN A 107 -9.55 30.17 19.65
CA ASN A 107 -9.75 30.01 21.10
C ASN A 107 -10.41 31.20 21.83
N ARG A 108 -11.58 31.65 21.37
CA ARG A 108 -12.42 32.53 22.18
C ARG A 108 -13.28 31.66 23.10
N PRO A 109 -13.12 31.75 24.43
CA PRO A 109 -14.06 31.14 25.35
C PRO A 109 -15.43 31.73 25.08
N LEU A 110 -16.45 30.87 25.01
CA LEU A 110 -17.83 31.33 25.17
C LEU A 110 -17.96 31.68 26.65
N PHE A 111 -17.91 32.98 26.95
CA PHE A 111 -18.34 33.53 28.24
C PHE A 111 -19.86 33.44 28.35
#